data_AF-A0A7J9EBC3-F1
#
_entry.id   AF-A0A7J9EBC3-F1
#
_cell.length_a   1.000
_cell.length_b   1.000
_cell.length_c   1.000
_cell.angle_alpha   90.00
_cell.angle_beta   90.00
_cell.angle_gamma   90.00
#
_symmetry.space_group_name_H-M   'P 1'
#
loop_
_entity.id
_entity.type
_entity.pdbx_description
1 polymer ?
#
loop_
_entity_poly.entity_id
_entity_poly.type
_entity_poly.pdbx_seq_one_letter_code
_entity_poly.pdbx_strand_id
1 'polypeptide(L)' 'MWLEEINLGSYRQIFKENGVNGEYLEGMSMFTTEQILRFIRRCHMKWGDFITLCKELRRI' A
#
# COMPACT_ATOMS: atom_id res chain seq x y z
N MET A 1 -7.62 -6.50 9.75
CA MET A 1 -6.69 -6.43 10.89
C MET A 1 -5.24 -6.32 10.45
N TRP A 2 -4.80 -6.91 9.32
CA TRP A 2 -3.40 -6.78 8.84
C TRP A 2 -2.84 -5.34 8.78
N LEU A 3 -3.56 -4.38 8.17
CA LEU A 3 -3.07 -2.98 8.14
C LEU A 3 -2.87 -2.38 9.53
N GLU A 4 -3.69 -2.75 10.51
CA GLU A 4 -3.56 -2.27 11.90
C GLU A 4 -2.32 -2.89 12.57
N GLU A 5 -2.05 -4.18 12.30
CA GLU A 5 -0.87 -4.90 12.82
C GLU A 5 0.46 -4.29 12.34
N ILE A 6 0.50 -3.77 11.12
CA ILE A 6 1.70 -3.15 10.53
C ILE A 6 1.74 -1.63 10.69
N ASN A 7 0.91 -1.07 11.58
CA ASN A 7 0.80 0.37 11.86
C ASN A 7 0.38 1.24 10.65
N LEU A 8 -0.35 0.66 9.70
CA LEU A 8 -0.93 1.32 8.51
C LEU A 8 -2.47 1.37 8.56
N GLY A 9 -3.07 1.14 9.74
CA GLY A 9 -4.52 1.05 9.92
C GLY A 9 -5.28 2.30 9.48
N SER A 10 -4.65 3.48 9.56
CA SER A 10 -5.22 4.76 9.09
C SER A 10 -5.50 4.77 7.58
N TYR A 11 -4.79 3.96 6.78
CA TYR A 11 -5.00 3.86 5.33
C TYR A 11 -6.17 2.96 4.93
N ARG A 12 -6.79 2.24 5.88
CA ARG A 12 -7.87 1.27 5.60
C ARG A 12 -9.01 1.87 4.79
N GLN A 13 -9.49 3.04 5.19
CA GLN A 13 -10.59 3.72 4.50
C GLN A 13 -10.16 4.17 3.10
N ILE A 14 -8.96 4.75 2.98
CA ILE A 14 -8.39 5.21 1.70
C ILE A 14 -8.20 4.04 0.73
N PHE A 15 -7.71 2.89 1.20
CA PHE A 15 -7.54 1.70 0.38
C PHE A 15 -8.89 1.19 -0.12
N LYS A 16 -9.91 1.16 0.75
CA LYS A 16 -11.27 0.78 0.38
C LYS A 16 -11.85 1.71 -0.69
N GLU A 17 -11.72 3.03 -0.53
CA GLU A 17 -12.19 4.03 -1.49
C GLU A 17 -11.47 3.96 -2.83
N ASN A 18 -10.19 3.56 -2.82
CA ASN A 18 -9.38 3.45 -4.03
C ASN A 18 -9.36 2.05 -4.66
N GLY A 19 -10.10 1.08 -4.10
CA GLY A 19 -10.15 -0.29 -4.60
C GLY A 19 -8.85 -1.06 -4.40
N VAL A 20 -8.02 -0.66 -3.44
CA VAL A 20 -6.77 -1.35 -3.08
C VAL A 20 -7.13 -2.54 -2.18
N ASN A 21 -7.03 -3.74 -2.74
CA ASN A 21 -7.27 -5.02 -2.06
C ASN A 21 -5.99 -5.89 -2.07
N GLY A 22 -6.07 -7.13 -1.59
CA GLY A 22 -4.93 -8.05 -1.56
C GLY A 22 -4.32 -8.29 -2.94
N GLU A 23 -5.14 -8.60 -3.94
CA GLU A 23 -4.71 -8.82 -5.33
C GLU A 23 -3.98 -7.60 -5.93
N TYR A 24 -4.48 -6.39 -5.66
CA TYR A 24 -3.80 -5.15 -6.06
C TYR A 24 -2.41 -5.03 -5.41
N LEU A 25 -2.31 -5.35 -4.12
CA LEU A 25 -1.05 -5.26 -3.37
C LEU A 25 -0.05 -6.35 -3.78
N GLU A 26 -0.50 -7.56 -4.13
CA GLU A 26 0.36 -8.61 -4.69
C GLU A 26 1.00 -8.15 -6.02
N GLY A 27 0.21 -7.46 -6.85
CA GLY A 27 0.67 -6.86 -8.09
C GLY A 27 1.67 -5.70 -7.92
N MET A 28 1.83 -5.13 -6.71
CA MET A 28 2.77 -4.02 -6.48
C MET A 28 4.23 -4.39 -6.78
N SER A 29 4.60 -5.67 -6.66
CA SER A 29 5.95 -6.16 -6.98
C SER A 29 6.38 -5.84 -8.42
N MET A 30 5.41 -5.72 -9.33
CA MET A 30 5.60 -5.44 -10.75
C MET A 30 5.38 -3.96 -11.11
N PHE A 31 5.11 -3.10 -10.12
CA PHE A 31 4.85 -1.69 -10.40
C PHE A 31 6.10 -1.00 -10.93
N THR A 32 5.92 -0.25 -12.00
CA THR A 32 6.91 0.74 -12.43
C THR A 32 7.01 1.87 -11.40
N THR A 33 8.09 2.65 -11.46
CA THR A 33 8.25 3.87 -10.65
C THR A 33 7.04 4.80 -10.81
N GLU A 34 6.49 4.93 -12.02
CA GLU A 34 5.32 5.78 -12.24
C GLU A 34 4.07 5.23 -11.54
N GLN A 35 3.84 3.92 -11.59
CA GLN A 35 2.71 3.29 -10.90
C GLN A 35 2.85 3.44 -9.38
N ILE A 36 4.07 3.31 -8.84
CA ILE A 36 4.37 3.59 -7.42
C ILE A 36 4.01 5.04 -7.08
N LEU A 37 4.49 6.01 -7.87
CA LEU A 37 4.20 7.43 -7.60
C LEU A 37 2.70 7.74 -7.70
N ARG A 38 1.99 7.16 -8.67
CA ARG A 38 0.53 7.29 -8.80
C ARG A 38 -0.19 6.68 -7.59
N PHE A 39 0.23 5.51 -7.12
CA PHE A 39 -0.31 4.86 -5.92
C PHE A 39 -0.13 5.73 -4.68
N ILE A 40 1.11 6.19 -4.43
CA ILE A 40 1.44 7.02 -3.26
C ILE A 40 0.60 8.30 -3.24
N ARG A 41 0.46 8.97 -4.40
CA ARG A 41 -0.37 10.17 -4.52
C ARG A 41 -1.84 9.87 -4.29
N ARG A 42 -2.38 8.82 -4.93
CA ARG A 42 -3.80 8.43 -4.83
C ARG A 42 -4.19 8.02 -3.42
N CYS A 43 -3.29 7.35 -2.70
CA CYS A 43 -3.53 6.93 -1.32
C CYS A 43 -3.09 7.96 -0.28
N HIS A 44 -2.61 9.14 -0.71
CA HIS A 44 -2.01 10.16 0.17
C HIS A 44 -0.99 9.56 1.16
N MET A 45 -0.25 8.54 0.71
CA MET A 45 0.60 7.73 1.56
C MET A 45 1.93 8.43 1.79
N LYS A 46 2.40 8.46 3.04
CA LYS A 46 3.76 8.94 3.32
C LYS A 46 4.78 7.96 2.75
N TRP A 47 5.91 8.49 2.27
CA TRP A 47 6.98 7.65 1.73
C TRP A 47 7.46 6.58 2.73
N GLY A 48 7.62 6.94 4.01
CA GLY A 48 8.01 5.98 5.05
C GLY A 48 7.00 4.84 5.22
N ASP A 49 5.71 5.15 5.18
CA ASP A 49 4.62 4.17 5.30
C ASP A 49 4.57 3.25 4.07
N PHE A 50 4.84 3.79 2.88
CA PHE A 50 4.97 2.99 1.66
C PHE A 50 6.13 1.99 1.73
N ILE A 51 7.27 2.41 2.30
CA ILE A 51 8.41 1.51 2.53
C ILE A 51 8.04 0.41 3.53
N THR A 52 7.31 0.72 4.61
CA THR A 52 6.79 -0.27 5.55
C THR A 52 5.88 -1.27 4.85
N LEU A 53 4.91 -0.79 4.05
CA LEU A 53 4.02 -1.63 3.26
C LEU A 53 4.80 -2.59 2.36
N CYS A 54 5.78 -2.08 1.60
CA CYS A 54 6.62 -2.89 0.71
C CYS A 54 7.43 -3.95 1.45
N LYS A 55 7.91 -3.66 2.67
CA LYS A 55 8.66 -4.64 3.48
C LYS A 55 7.76 -5.78 3.95
N GLU A 56 6.55 -5.45 4.39
CA GLU A 56 5.60 -6.45 4.88
C GLU A 56 5.03 -7.31 3.75
N LEU A 57 4.78 -6.73 2.56
CA LEU A 57 4.39 -7.49 1.37
C LEU A 57 5.46 -8.48 0.88
N ARG A 58 6.75 -8.28 1.21
CA ARG A 58 7.82 -9.24 0.88
C ARG A 58 7.97 -10.36 1.91
N ARG A 59 7.31 -10.27 3.07
CA ARG A 59 7.38 -11.26 4.15
C ARG A 59 6.29 -12.33 4.03
N ILE A 60 5.25 -12.04 3.25
CA ILE A 60 4.15 -12.93 2.88
C ILE A 60 4.54 -13.65 1.59
#